data_AF-Q1GBH6-F1
#
_entry.id   AF-Q1GBH6-F1
#
_cell.length_a   1.000
_cell.length_b   1.000
_cell.length_c   1.000
_cell.angle_alpha   90.00
_cell.angle_beta   90.00
_cell.angle_gamma   90.00
#
_symmetry.space_group_name_H-M   'P 1'
#
loop_
_entity.id
_entity.type
_entity.pdbx_description
1 polymer ?
#
loop_
_entity_poly.entity_id
_entity_poly.type
_entity_poly.pdbx_seq_one_letter_code
_entity_poly.pdbx_strand_id
1 'polypeptide(L)' 'MIAAEKQLIQKDAFAAPLYQAGFSYLLKSKVTSFRLSPYGTVAYYWDIKIK' A
#
# COMPACT_ATOMS: atom_id res chain seq x y z
N MET A 1 10.38 17.55 -4.58
CA MET A 1 9.04 17.02 -4.17
C MET A 1 8.53 17.64 -2.87
N ILE A 2 9.30 17.63 -1.77
CA ILE A 2 8.84 18.13 -0.45
C ILE A 2 8.29 19.57 -0.47
N ALA A 3 8.90 20.47 -1.26
CA ALA A 3 8.42 21.85 -1.38
C ALA A 3 7.02 21.97 -2.00
N ALA A 4 6.70 21.11 -2.97
CA ALA A 4 5.40 21.12 -3.66
C ALA A 4 4.29 20.57 -2.76
N GLU A 5 4.55 19.49 -2.02
CA GLU A 5 3.61 18.94 -1.05
C GLU A 5 3.27 19.95 0.06
N LYS A 6 4.29 20.63 0.60
CA LYS A 6 4.08 21.68 1.61
C LYS A 6 3.20 22.82 1.09
N GLN A 7 3.40 23.24 -0.16
CA GLN A 7 2.55 24.27 -0.77
C GLN A 7 1.10 23.78 -0.87
N LEU A 8 0.88 22.62 -1.49
CA LEU A 8 -0.45 22.08 -1.76
C LEU A 8 -1.26 21.73 -0.50
N ILE A 9 -0.63 21.06 0.47
CA ILE A 9 -1.31 20.52 1.65
C ILE A 9 -1.34 21.52 2.80
N GLN A 10 -0.20 22.17 3.11
CA GLN A 10 -0.08 22.99 4.32
C GLN A 10 -0.45 24.46 4.09
N LYS A 11 -0.11 25.03 2.93
CA LYS A 11 -0.35 26.46 2.65
C LYS A 11 -1.67 26.70 1.93
N ASP A 12 -1.93 25.92 0.89
CA ASP A 12 -3.11 26.10 0.04
C ASP A 12 -4.33 25.35 0.57
N ALA A 13 -4.13 24.46 1.55
CA ALA A 13 -5.16 23.60 2.15
C ALA A 13 -6.03 22.89 1.09
N PHE A 14 -5.44 22.53 -0.04
CA PHE A 14 -6.16 21.98 -1.19
C PHE A 14 -6.76 20.59 -0.90
N ALA A 15 -6.06 19.80 -0.08
CA ALA A 15 -6.54 18.51 0.40
C ALA A 15 -6.10 18.29 1.86
N ALA A 16 -6.92 17.57 2.63
CA ALA A 16 -6.63 17.19 4.01
C ALA A 16 -6.38 15.68 4.09
N PRO A 17 -5.14 15.22 4.28
CA PRO A 17 -4.84 13.81 4.48
C PRO A 17 -5.50 13.30 5.77
N LEU A 18 -6.35 12.27 5.67
CA LEU A 18 -7.11 11.75 6.81
C LEU A 18 -6.45 10.51 7.43
N TYR A 19 -6.00 9.58 6.60
CA TYR A 19 -5.34 8.36 7.03
C TYR A 19 -4.46 7.79 5.90
N GLN A 20 -3.48 6.97 6.28
CA GLN A 20 -2.71 6.16 5.34
C GLN A 20 -3.31 4.76 5.29
N ALA A 21 -3.72 4.31 4.11
CA ALA A 21 -4.35 3.01 3.94
C ALA A 21 -3.33 1.87 4.15
N GLY A 22 -3.72 0.87 4.95
CA GLY A 22 -3.05 -0.43 5.04
C GLY A 22 -3.84 -1.49 4.26
N PHE A 23 -3.18 -2.60 3.92
CA PHE A 23 -3.82 -3.73 3.25
C PHE A 23 -3.96 -4.91 4.22
N SER A 24 -5.17 -5.42 4.36
CA SER A 24 -5.48 -6.63 5.13
C SER A 24 -6.22 -7.60 4.24
N TYR A 25 -5.92 -8.89 4.36
CA TYR A 25 -6.48 -9.93 3.51
C TYR A 25 -6.57 -11.26 4.26
N LEU A 26 -7.49 -12.11 3.81
CA LEU A 26 -7.59 -13.49 4.27
C LEU A 26 -6.67 -14.36 3.41
N LEU A 27 -5.69 -15.01 4.04
CA LEU A 27 -4.78 -15.95 3.37
C LEU A 27 -5.06 -17.36 3.86
N LYS A 28 -5.30 -18.29 2.93
CA LYS A 28 -5.43 -19.72 3.27
C LYS A 28 -4.11 -20.20 3.87
N SER A 29 -4.16 -20.94 4.99
CA SER A 29 -2.97 -21.40 5.73
C SER A 29 -1.99 -22.27 4.93
N LYS A 30 -2.47 -22.92 3.86
CA LYS A 30 -1.64 -23.73 2.95
C LYS A 30 -0.81 -22.91 1.94
N VAL A 31 -1.09 -21.61 1.81
CA VAL A 31 -0.40 -20.71 0.89
C VAL A 31 0.77 -20.07 1.63
N THR A 32 1.98 -20.27 1.11
CA THR A 32 3.20 -19.70 1.67
C THR A 32 3.91 -18.80 0.64
N SER A 33 4.80 -17.94 1.13
CA SER A 33 5.58 -16.99 0.32
C SER A 33 4.76 -15.92 -0.43
N PHE A 34 3.48 -15.74 -0.06
CA PHE A 34 2.66 -14.64 -0.56
C PHE A 34 3.25 -13.28 -0.16
N ARG A 35 3.37 -12.37 -1.13
CA ARG A 35 3.80 -10.99 -0.92
C ARG A 35 2.89 -10.04 -1.69
N LEU A 36 2.53 -8.94 -1.04
CA LEU A 36 1.91 -7.79 -1.69
C LEU A 36 3.01 -6.83 -2.14
N SER A 37 2.81 -6.16 -3.26
CA SER A 37 3.69 -5.09 -3.72
C SER A 37 3.81 -3.99 -2.65
N PRO A 38 5.01 -3.42 -2.42
CA PRO A 38 5.19 -2.30 -1.49
C PRO A 38 4.45 -1.03 -1.97
N TYR A 39 4.02 -1.00 -3.24
CA TYR A 39 3.26 0.10 -3.83
C TYR A 39 1.74 -0.17 -3.86
N GLY A 40 1.26 -1.26 -3.24
CA GLY A 40 -0.16 -1.51 -3.02
C GLY A 40 -0.72 -2.76 -3.69
N THR A 41 -1.94 -2.66 -4.24
CA THR A 41 -2.94 -3.71 -4.54
C THR A 41 -2.50 -4.90 -5.41
N VAL A 42 -1.27 -4.93 -5.89
CA VAL A 42 -0.75 -6.00 -6.76
C VAL A 42 -0.10 -7.09 -5.92
N ALA A 43 -0.58 -8.32 -6.05
CA ALA A 43 0.04 -9.49 -5.44
C ALA A 43 1.15 -10.08 -6.33
N TYR A 44 2.23 -10.54 -5.71
CA TYR A 44 3.33 -11.21 -6.38
C TYR A 44 3.13 -12.73 -6.35
N TYR A 45 2.85 -13.31 -7.51
CA TYR A 45 2.49 -14.74 -7.64
C TYR A 45 3.67 -15.67 -7.94
N TRP A 46 4.81 -15.13 -8.38
CA TRP A 46 5.91 -15.91 -8.96
C TRP A 46 6.62 -16.87 -7.98
N ASP A 47 6.54 -16.63 -6.67
CA ASP A 47 7.19 -17.46 -5.63
C ASP A 47 6.16 -18.04 -4.65
N ILE A 48 4.87 -18.04 -5.01
CA ILE A 48 3.83 -18.60 -4.15
C ILE A 48 3.90 -20.12 -4.19
N LYS A 49 3.82 -20.74 -3.01
CA LYS A 49 3.74 -22.19 -2.86
C LYS A 49 2.43 -22.59 -2.21
N ILE A 50 1.88 -23.70 -2.67
CA ILE A 50 0.68 -24.32 -2.11
C ILE A 50 1.12 -25.70 -1.62
N LYS A 51 0.99 -25.94 -0.31
CA LYS A 51 1.16 -27.28 0.28
C LYS A 51 -0.02 -28.19 -0.06
#